data_AF-A0A1Q9ND83-F1
#
_entry.id   AF-A0A1Q9ND83-F1
#
_cell.length_a   1.000
_cell.length_b   1.000
_cell.length_c   1.000
_cell.angle_alpha   90.00
_cell.angle_beta   90.00
_cell.angle_gamma   90.00
#
_symmetry.space_group_name_H-M   'P 1'
#
loop_
_entity.id
_entity.type
_entity.pdbx_description
1 polymer ?
#
loop_
_entity_poly.entity_id
_entity_poly.type
_entity_poly.pdbx_seq_one_letter_code
_entity_poly.pdbx_strand_id
1 'polypeptide(L)' 'NRGLELAKEAEKTDENWKDWDLPFIYEALARAHAVAGNKSECKKYVETAQKAIDGIAEKGDRDVCQGELDKVKC' A
#
# COMPACT_ATOMS: atom_id res chain seq x y z
N ASN A 1 3.40 -11.21 6.58
CA ASN A 1 3.42 -11.07 5.10
C ASN A 1 4.84 -10.71 4.72
N ARG A 2 5.49 -11.51 3.87
CA ARG A 2 6.88 -11.31 3.41
C ARG A 2 7.11 -9.92 2.78
N GLY A 3 6.11 -9.33 2.12
CA GLY A 3 6.23 -7.97 1.57
C GLY A 3 6.53 -6.91 2.63
N LEU A 4 5.87 -6.98 3.79
CA LEU A 4 6.13 -6.05 4.91
C LEU A 4 7.50 -6.28 5.57
N GLU A 5 8.03 -7.50 5.52
CA GLU A 5 9.37 -7.79 6.02
C GLU A 5 10.42 -7.17 5.10
N LEU A 6 10.27 -7.33 3.79
CA LEU A 6 11.15 -6.73 2.79
C LEU A 6 11.13 -5.20 2.84
N ALA A 7 9.95 -4.58 3.04
CA ALA A 7 9.84 -3.13 3.26
C ALA A 7 10.66 -2.65 4.47
N LYS A 8 10.62 -3.39 5.58
CA LYS A 8 11.43 -3.09 6.78
C LYS A 8 12.92 -3.33 6.56
N GLU A 9 13.29 -4.25 5.68
CA GLU A 9 14.68 -4.44 5.27
C GLU A 9 15.16 -3.26 4.42
N ALA A 10 14.32 -2.78 3.48
CA ALA A 10 14.60 -1.63 2.62
C ALA A 10 14.81 -0.32 3.40
N GLU A 11 14.13 -0.14 4.54
CA GLU A 11 14.34 1.00 5.46
C GLU A 11 15.81 1.21 5.86
N LYS A 12 16.63 0.16 5.82
CA LYS A 12 18.05 0.24 6.19
C LYS A 12 18.94 0.79 5.06
N THR A 13 18.44 0.81 3.83
CA THR A 13 19.24 1.08 2.62
C THR A 13 18.66 2.17 1.73
N ASP A 14 17.37 2.47 1.87
CA ASP A 14 16.66 3.49 1.11
C ASP A 14 15.81 4.32 2.07
N GLU A 15 15.99 5.64 2.07
CA GLU A 15 15.22 6.55 2.93
C GLU A 15 13.82 6.83 2.37
N ASN A 16 13.61 6.59 1.07
CA ASN A 16 12.37 6.91 0.34
C ASN A 16 11.49 5.68 0.08
N TRP A 17 11.84 4.51 0.59
CA TRP A 17 11.07 3.27 0.39
C TRP A 17 9.58 3.42 0.76
N LYS A 18 9.27 4.32 1.71
CA LYS A 18 7.89 4.56 2.18
C LYS A 18 7.02 5.23 1.14
N ASP A 19 7.61 5.95 0.18
CA ASP A 19 6.84 6.71 -0.81
C ASP A 19 6.27 5.78 -1.89
N TRP A 20 7.00 4.71 -2.23
CA TRP A 20 6.59 3.75 -3.26
C TRP A 20 6.20 2.39 -2.70
N ASP A 21 7.10 1.71 -1.97
CA ASP A 21 6.87 0.32 -1.60
C ASP A 21 5.74 0.16 -0.59
N LEU A 22 5.67 1.05 0.40
CA LEU A 22 4.70 0.95 1.49
C LEU A 22 3.23 1.05 1.03
N PRO A 23 2.79 2.06 0.24
CA PRO A 23 1.43 2.10 -0.26
C PRO A 23 1.10 0.89 -1.13
N PHE A 24 2.02 0.45 -1.99
CA PHE A 24 1.81 -0.73 -2.85
C PHE A 24 1.76 -2.05 -2.08
N ILE A 25 2.52 -2.22 -1.01
CA ILE A 25 2.42 -3.42 -0.16
C ILE A 25 1.05 -3.51 0.50
N TYR A 26 0.51 -2.40 0.99
CA TYR A 26 -0.82 -2.38 1.60
C TYR A 26 -1.92 -2.57 0.55
N GLU A 27 -1.77 -1.97 -0.63
CA GLU A 27 -2.65 -2.16 -1.78
C GLU A 27 -2.70 -3.63 -2.21
N ALA A 28 -1.55 -4.29 -2.33
CA ALA A 28 -1.46 -5.71 -2.68
C ALA A 28 -2.09 -6.62 -1.61
N LEU A 29 -1.90 -6.28 -0.33
CA LEU A 29 -2.59 -6.95 0.78
C LEU A 29 -4.12 -6.79 0.69
N ALA A 30 -4.59 -5.59 0.37
CA ALA A 30 -6.02 -5.34 0.18
C ALA A 30 -6.58 -6.20 -0.96
N ARG A 31 -5.89 -6.27 -2.11
CA ARG A 31 -6.27 -7.16 -3.22
C ARG A 31 -6.31 -8.63 -2.82
N ALA A 32 -5.30 -9.11 -2.11
CA ALA A 32 -5.24 -10.50 -1.66
C ALA A 32 -6.44 -10.84 -0.75
N HIS A 33 -6.78 -9.96 0.18
CA HIS A 33 -7.95 -10.14 1.05
C HIS A 33 -9.27 -10.01 0.30
N ALA A 34 -9.37 -9.12 -0.71
CA ALA A 34 -10.55 -9.03 -1.58
C ALA A 34 -10.81 -10.35 -2.31
N VAL A 35 -9.78 -10.94 -2.93
CA VAL A 35 -9.87 -12.22 -3.65
C VAL A 35 -10.24 -13.36 -2.69
N ALA A 36 -9.73 -13.34 -1.46
CA ALA A 36 -10.06 -14.33 -0.44
C ALA A 36 -11.46 -14.14 0.20
N GLY A 37 -12.23 -13.12 -0.19
CA GLY A 37 -13.55 -12.81 0.40
C GLY A 37 -13.49 -12.16 1.79
N ASN A 38 -12.30 -11.78 2.26
CA ASN A 38 -12.04 -11.21 3.58
C ASN A 38 -12.30 -9.69 3.59
N LYS A 39 -13.57 -9.28 3.45
CA LYS A 39 -13.95 -7.87 3.26
C LYS A 39 -13.44 -6.92 4.35
N SER A 40 -13.44 -7.34 5.61
CA SER A 40 -12.97 -6.51 6.72
C SER A 40 -11.47 -6.20 6.61
N GLU A 41 -10.66 -7.22 6.35
CA GLU A 41 -9.21 -7.04 6.20
C GLU A 41 -8.87 -6.28 4.91
N CYS A 42 -9.62 -6.50 3.82
CA CYS A 42 -9.49 -5.70 2.60
C CYS A 42 -9.66 -4.21 2.91
N LYS A 43 -10.75 -3.81 3.59
CA LYS A 43 -11.02 -2.41 3.94
C LYS A 43 -9.93 -1.82 4.83
N LYS A 44 -9.50 -2.57 5.85
CA LYS A 44 -8.39 -2.18 6.72
C LYS A 44 -7.12 -1.87 5.93
N TYR A 45 -6.77 -2.71 4.96
CA TYR A 45 -5.59 -2.48 4.13
C TYR A 45 -5.77 -1.37 3.11
N VAL A 46 -6.97 -1.16 2.56
CA VAL A 46 -7.29 0.05 1.76
C VAL A 46 -7.08 1.32 2.59
N GLU A 47 -7.60 1.38 3.81
CA GLU A 47 -7.39 2.53 4.71
C GLU A 47 -5.91 2.74 5.07
N THR A 48 -5.15 1.66 5.21
CA THR A 48 -3.73 1.75 5.53
C THR A 48 -2.91 2.21 4.32
N ALA A 49 -3.25 1.73 3.12
CA ALA A 49 -2.67 2.21 1.87
C ALA A 49 -2.97 3.70 1.67
N GLN A 50 -4.22 4.12 1.88
CA GLN A 50 -4.62 5.54 1.78
C GLN A 50 -3.77 6.43 2.69
N LYS A 51 -3.57 6.04 3.95
CA LYS A 51 -2.72 6.80 4.89
C LYS A 51 -1.26 6.88 4.43
N ALA A 52 -0.74 5.84 3.79
CA ALA A 52 0.61 5.87 3.22
C ALA A 52 0.68 6.84 2.03
N ILE A 53 -0.32 6.80 1.13
CA ILE A 53 -0.44 7.70 -0.02
C ILE A 53 -0.53 9.16 0.43
N ASP A 54 -1.34 9.46 1.45
CA ASP A 54 -1.50 10.82 1.99
C ASP A 54 -0.18 11.41 2.51
N GLY A 55 0.79 10.55 2.89
CA GLY A 55 2.10 10.94 3.38
C GLY A 55 3.16 11.22 2.32
N ILE A 56 2.92 10.85 1.05
CA ILE A 56 3.88 11.04 -0.05
C ILE A 56 3.96 12.53 -0.42
N ALA A 57 5.17 13.07 -0.48
CA ALA A 57 5.39 14.49 -0.75
C ALA A 57 5.14 14.86 -2.23
N GLU A 58 5.60 14.01 -3.15
CA GLU A 58 5.48 14.24 -4.59
C GLU A 58 4.04 13.92 -5.07
N LYS A 59 3.48 14.79 -5.93
CA LYS A 59 2.07 14.68 -6.34
C LYS A 59 1.86 13.58 -7.39
N GLY A 60 2.73 13.45 -8.38
CA GLY A 60 2.69 12.37 -9.37
C GLY A 60 2.72 10.98 -8.75
N ASP A 61 3.58 10.73 -7.77
CA ASP A 61 3.68 9.48 -7.02
C ASP A 61 2.38 9.18 -6.26
N ARG A 62 1.78 10.20 -5.63
CA ARG A 62 0.44 10.09 -5.04
C ARG A 62 -0.62 9.73 -6.05
N ASP A 63 -0.66 10.44 -7.18
CA ASP A 63 -1.66 10.21 -8.22
C ASP A 63 -1.56 8.78 -8.78
N VAL A 64 -0.34 8.26 -8.95
CA VAL A 64 -0.08 6.87 -9.37
C VAL A 64 -0.59 5.88 -8.32
N CYS A 65 -0.18 6.03 -7.06
CA CYS A 65 -0.59 5.12 -6.00
C CYS A 65 -2.12 5.15 -5.77
N GLN A 66 -2.72 6.34 -5.79
CA GLN A 66 -4.16 6.52 -5.65
C GLN A 66 -4.91 5.85 -6.79
N GLY A 67 -4.44 6.04 -8.04
CA GLY A 67 -5.06 5.44 -9.21
C GLY A 67 -5.07 3.91 -9.18
N GLU A 68 -4.06 3.27 -8.58
CA GLU A 68 -4.07 1.82 -8.36
C GLU A 68 -4.96 1.40 -7.19
N LEU A 69 -4.93 2.14 -6.07
CA LEU A 69 -5.76 1.87 -4.90
C LEU A 69 -7.27 1.95 -5.23
N ASP A 70 -7.68 2.91 -6.04
CA ASP A 70 -9.07 3.11 -6.48
C ASP A 70 -9.64 1.90 -7.26
N LYS A 71 -8.77 1.04 -7.81
CA LYS A 71 -9.16 -0.19 -8.51
C LYS A 71 -9.42 -1.36 -7.56
N VAL A 72 -9.08 -1.24 -6.27
CA VAL A 72 -9.29 -2.30 -5.28
C VAL A 72 -10.76 -2.31 -4.84
N LYS A 73 -11.40 -3.49 -4.93
CA LYS A 73 -12.82 -3.66 -4.56
C LYS A 73 -12.95 -4.65 -3.39
N CYS A 74 -13.31 -4.12 -2.24
CA CYS A 74 -13.81 -4.86 -1.08
C CYS A 74 -15.36 -4.92 -1.11
#